data_AF-A0A1B1M5G0-F1
#
_entry.id   AF-A0A1B1M5G0-F1
#
_cell.length_a   1.000
_cell.length_b   1.000
_cell.length_c   1.000
_cell.angle_alpha   90.00
_cell.angle_beta   90.00
_cell.angle_gamma   90.00
#
_symmetry.space_group_name_H-M   'P 1'
#
loop_
_entity.id
_entity.type
_entity.pdbx_description
1 polymer ?
#
loop_
_entity_poly.entity_id
_entity_poly.type
_entity_poly.pdbx_seq_one_letter_code
_entity_poly.pdbx_strand_id
1 'polypeptide(L)'
;MPLHVGPYFIAADDTDGLTLGMYTGHRGVALQGDWAEWVRIGTDRLADLCVRSDGRVQALFLGRGEASLFVNSDLAAFTHCAAALDRALPVIAASDGLRSAAEAFAALVREIRQIDPEAVADRENWWSRVLDDVRHTLNFPFSSAFEYVGEDGVLQIVTARTGPGRLHPEEQLWQRLSSAGVEPEQVRRVYCELEPCMMPGHYCSVRLQGVLAHAEFTHSFGYGGTAESRDEGIEELIAHAAQEARR
;
A
#
# COMPACT_ATOMS: atom_id res chain seq x y z
N MET A 1 -0.74 18.38 10.89
CA MET A 1 -0.50 17.09 10.23
C MET A 1 -1.78 16.27 10.30
N PRO A 2 -2.23 15.60 9.22
CA PRO A 2 -3.38 14.70 9.29
C PRO A 2 -3.10 13.53 10.23
N LEU A 3 -4.13 13.03 10.93
CA LEU A 3 -4.00 11.84 11.79
C LEU A 3 -3.96 10.55 10.98
N HIS A 4 -4.64 10.53 9.84
CA HIS A 4 -4.76 9.39 8.96
C HIS A 4 -5.01 9.88 7.54
N VAL A 5 -4.42 9.23 6.52
CA VAL A 5 -4.68 9.49 5.10
C VAL A 5 -4.79 8.17 4.35
N GLY A 6 -6.04 7.73 4.13
CA GLY A 6 -6.32 6.43 3.51
C GLY A 6 -5.48 5.30 4.11
N PRO A 7 -5.10 4.26 3.33
CA PRO A 7 -4.17 3.24 3.83
C PRO A 7 -2.73 3.75 3.99
N TYR A 8 -2.40 4.91 3.43
CA TYR A 8 -1.02 5.33 3.17
C TYR A 8 -0.32 6.00 4.35
N PHE A 9 -1.05 6.61 5.29
CA PHE A 9 -0.41 7.25 6.43
C PHE A 9 -1.25 7.18 7.69
N ILE A 10 -0.59 6.87 8.80
CA ILE A 10 -1.11 6.92 10.16
C ILE A 10 -0.09 7.73 10.97
N ALA A 11 -0.54 8.82 11.61
CA ALA A 11 0.31 9.64 12.46
C ALA A 11 0.82 8.84 13.67
N ALA A 12 2.02 9.18 14.15
CA ALA A 12 2.54 8.64 15.40
C ALA A 12 1.59 9.00 16.57
N ASP A 13 1.48 8.08 17.51
CA ASP A 13 0.68 8.25 18.73
C ASP A 13 1.37 9.21 19.72
N ASP A 14 0.63 9.86 20.61
CA ASP A 14 1.23 10.78 21.60
C ASP A 14 2.09 10.05 22.65
N THR A 15 1.89 8.73 22.77
CA THR A 15 2.71 7.83 23.58
C THR A 15 3.94 7.26 22.86
N ASP A 16 4.05 7.44 21.53
CA ASP A 16 5.23 6.99 20.79
C ASP A 16 6.45 7.86 21.15
N GLY A 17 7.62 7.22 21.22
CA GLY A 17 8.88 7.94 21.35
C GLY A 17 9.07 8.90 20.18
N LEU A 18 9.36 10.18 20.48
CA LEU A 18 9.47 11.23 19.46
C LEU A 18 10.54 10.93 18.41
N THR A 19 11.70 10.44 18.86
CA THR A 19 12.79 10.04 17.97
C THR A 19 12.71 8.54 17.68
N LEU A 20 13.27 8.13 16.55
CA LEU A 20 13.41 6.71 16.22
C LEU A 20 14.13 5.93 17.32
N GLY A 21 15.17 6.52 17.92
CA GLY A 21 15.89 5.94 19.06
C GLY A 21 14.98 5.57 20.21
N MET A 22 14.12 6.50 20.63
CA MET A 22 13.16 6.26 21.70
C MET A 22 12.10 5.24 21.29
N TYR A 23 11.55 5.37 20.08
CA TYR A 23 10.51 4.50 19.55
C TYR A 23 10.95 3.02 19.48
N THR A 24 12.14 2.76 18.94
CA THR A 24 12.66 1.39 18.82
C THR A 24 13.15 0.85 20.16
N GLY A 25 13.73 1.71 21.01
CA GLY A 25 14.15 1.35 22.36
C GLY A 25 13.00 0.81 23.21
N HIS A 26 11.83 1.45 23.17
CA HIS A 26 10.62 0.96 23.85
C HIS A 26 10.13 -0.40 23.31
N ARG A 27 10.44 -0.73 22.05
CA ARG A 27 10.02 -1.97 21.38
C ARG A 27 11.10 -3.05 21.38
N GLY A 28 12.26 -2.81 21.99
CA GLY A 28 13.38 -3.74 22.02
C GLY A 28 13.99 -4.01 20.63
N VAL A 29 13.77 -3.10 19.66
CA VAL A 29 14.29 -3.23 18.29
C VAL A 29 15.62 -2.50 18.22
N ALA A 30 16.66 -3.19 17.77
CA ALA A 30 17.96 -2.58 17.52
C ALA A 30 17.91 -1.70 16.28
N LEU A 31 18.30 -0.42 16.41
CA LEU A 31 18.49 0.45 15.27
C LEU A 31 19.78 0.07 14.55
N GLN A 32 19.69 -0.08 13.23
CA GLN A 32 20.85 -0.20 12.37
C GLN A 32 21.00 1.09 11.58
N GLY A 33 21.98 1.93 11.90
CA GLY A 33 22.24 3.20 11.20
C GLY A 33 22.16 4.44 12.09
N ASP A 34 22.61 5.57 11.55
CA ASP A 34 22.73 6.86 12.26
C ASP A 34 21.48 7.73 12.10
N TRP A 35 20.35 7.18 12.53
CA TRP A 35 19.04 7.82 12.45
C TRP A 35 18.29 7.81 13.79
N ALA A 36 18.97 7.51 14.89
CA ALA A 36 18.37 7.51 16.23
C ALA A 36 17.72 8.85 16.59
N GLU A 37 18.28 9.96 16.10
CA GLU A 37 17.78 11.33 16.35
C GLU A 37 16.71 11.80 15.36
N TRP A 38 16.39 11.01 14.32
CA TRP A 38 15.35 11.39 13.37
C TRP A 38 13.99 11.34 14.07
N VAL A 39 13.15 12.35 13.78
CA VAL A 39 11.83 12.47 14.40
C VAL A 39 10.85 11.60 13.64
N ARG A 40 10.24 10.63 14.32
CA ARG A 40 9.22 9.79 13.71
C ARG A 40 7.89 10.53 13.70
N ILE A 41 7.28 10.66 12.52
CA ILE A 41 6.01 11.37 12.34
C ILE A 41 4.82 10.42 12.15
N GLY A 42 5.08 9.17 11.79
CA GLY A 42 4.03 8.16 11.61
C GLY A 42 4.53 6.95 10.85
N THR A 43 3.59 6.23 10.22
CA THR A 43 3.85 5.00 9.48
C THR A 43 2.89 4.84 8.31
N ASP A 44 3.33 4.15 7.27
CA ASP A 44 2.48 3.62 6.20
C ASP A 44 2.15 2.13 6.43
N ARG A 45 2.21 1.70 7.69
CA ARG A 45 1.98 0.33 8.23
C ARG A 45 3.13 -0.65 8.07
N LEU A 46 4.12 -0.39 7.22
CA LEU A 46 5.36 -1.19 7.20
C LEU A 46 6.59 -0.32 7.44
N ALA A 47 6.67 0.82 6.77
CA ALA A 47 7.74 1.78 6.97
C ALA A 47 7.38 2.80 8.05
N ASP A 48 8.41 3.25 8.77
CA ASP A 48 8.33 4.39 9.67
C ASP A 48 8.68 5.66 8.89
N LEU A 49 7.75 6.62 8.85
CA LEU A 49 7.97 7.91 8.21
C LEU A 49 8.63 8.85 9.20
N CYS A 50 9.77 9.40 8.81
CA CYS A 50 10.66 10.15 9.69
C CYS A 50 11.18 11.43 9.03
N VAL A 51 11.33 12.47 9.84
CA VAL A 51 11.99 13.73 9.48
C VAL A 51 13.46 13.62 9.84
N ARG A 52 14.31 13.74 8.83
CA ARG A 52 15.78 13.79 8.94
C ARG A 52 16.25 15.05 9.64
N SER A 53 17.50 15.04 10.08
CA SER A 53 18.16 16.22 10.64
C SER A 53 18.27 17.41 9.67
N ASP A 54 18.25 17.15 8.36
CA ASP A 54 18.20 18.18 7.31
C ASP A 54 16.77 18.60 6.92
N GLY A 55 15.76 18.11 7.65
CA GLY A 55 14.34 18.44 7.45
C GLY A 55 13.61 17.60 6.40
N ARG A 56 14.31 16.80 5.60
CA ARG A 56 13.69 15.93 4.58
C ARG A 56 12.91 14.78 5.21
N VAL A 57 11.85 14.33 4.55
CA VAL A 57 11.03 13.21 5.01
C VAL A 57 11.44 11.92 4.27
N GLN A 58 11.63 10.83 5.02
CA GLN A 58 11.99 9.50 4.53
C GLN A 58 11.06 8.44 5.12
N ALA A 59 10.80 7.37 4.36
CA ALA A 59 10.18 6.15 4.86
C ALA A 59 11.26 5.09 5.07
N LEU A 60 11.36 4.54 6.29
CA LEU A 60 12.37 3.58 6.70
C LEU A 60 11.76 2.20 7.00
N PHE A 61 12.36 1.14 6.44
CA PHE A 61 11.96 -0.25 6.71
C PHE A 61 12.84 -0.86 7.80
N LEU A 62 12.48 -0.62 9.06
CA LEU A 62 13.28 -1.09 10.19
C LEU A 62 13.33 -2.62 10.25
N GLY A 63 14.56 -3.17 10.31
CA GLY A 63 14.79 -4.60 10.54
C GLY A 63 14.59 -5.52 9.32
N ARG A 64 14.35 -4.96 8.13
CA ARG A 64 14.02 -5.76 6.93
C ARG A 64 14.97 -5.58 5.74
N GLY A 65 15.88 -4.61 5.80
CA GLY A 65 16.98 -4.46 4.84
C GLY A 65 16.58 -3.85 3.50
N GLU A 66 15.32 -3.42 3.33
CA GLU A 66 14.89 -2.63 2.18
C GLU A 66 15.45 -1.20 2.26
N ALA A 67 15.70 -0.62 1.08
CA ALA A 67 16.15 0.75 0.97
C ALA A 67 15.09 1.73 1.46
N SER A 68 15.52 2.81 2.12
CA SER A 68 14.65 3.92 2.48
C SER A 68 14.08 4.60 1.25
N LEU A 69 12.84 5.09 1.34
CA LEU A 69 12.21 5.84 0.26
C LEU A 69 12.19 7.32 0.58
N PHE A 70 12.59 8.15 -0.38
CA PHE A 70 12.38 9.58 -0.30
C PHE A 70 10.87 9.89 -0.36
N VAL A 71 10.41 10.68 0.60
CA VAL A 71 9.00 11.07 0.73
C VAL A 71 8.84 12.52 0.28
N ASN A 72 9.39 13.48 1.00
CA ASN A 72 9.28 14.91 0.65
C ASN A 72 10.53 15.68 1.01
N SER A 73 10.72 16.82 0.35
CA SER A 73 11.82 17.74 0.64
C SER A 73 11.72 18.35 2.04
N ASP A 74 10.51 18.48 2.60
CA ASP A 74 10.28 18.89 3.99
C ASP A 74 8.91 18.43 4.56
N LEU A 75 8.70 18.67 5.86
CA LEU A 75 7.48 18.29 6.58
C LEU A 75 6.23 19.09 6.14
N ALA A 76 6.38 20.34 5.71
CA ALA A 76 5.27 21.16 5.26
C ALA A 76 4.76 20.66 3.90
N ALA A 77 5.67 20.36 2.98
CA ALA A 77 5.38 19.69 1.71
C ALA A 77 4.67 18.35 1.93
N PHE A 78 5.18 17.51 2.84
CA PHE A 78 4.51 16.26 3.22
C PHE A 78 3.07 16.50 3.70
N THR A 79 2.87 17.44 4.62
CA THR A 79 1.54 17.74 5.17
C THR A 79 0.58 18.21 4.07
N HIS A 80 1.03 19.03 3.12
CA HIS A 80 0.21 19.50 2.01
C HIS A 80 -0.12 18.39 1.01
N CYS A 81 0.85 17.54 0.63
CA CYS A 81 0.60 16.40 -0.25
C CYS A 81 -0.33 15.37 0.40
N ALA A 82 -0.15 15.10 1.70
CA ALA A 82 -1.02 14.23 2.48
C ALA A 82 -2.46 14.76 2.51
N ALA A 83 -2.65 16.06 2.72
CA ALA A 83 -3.96 16.69 2.64
C ALA A 83 -4.57 16.66 1.23
N ALA A 84 -3.76 16.78 0.17
CA ALA A 84 -4.23 16.67 -1.21
C ALA A 84 -4.74 15.25 -1.51
N LEU A 85 -4.00 14.23 -1.09
CA LEU A 85 -4.40 12.83 -1.22
C LEU A 85 -5.68 12.53 -0.44
N ASP A 86 -5.76 12.98 0.82
CA ASP A 86 -6.94 12.78 1.68
C ASP A 86 -8.22 13.34 1.05
N ARG A 87 -8.14 14.52 0.43
CA ARG A 87 -9.28 15.12 -0.29
C ARG A 87 -9.62 14.38 -1.58
N ALA A 88 -8.62 13.85 -2.30
CA ALA A 88 -8.82 13.23 -3.61
C ALA A 88 -9.40 11.81 -3.51
N LEU A 89 -8.99 11.01 -2.52
CA LEU A 89 -9.39 9.60 -2.40
C LEU A 89 -10.91 9.40 -2.35
N PRO A 90 -11.70 10.13 -1.53
CA PRO A 90 -13.16 10.00 -1.54
C PRO A 90 -13.80 10.43 -2.87
N VAL A 91 -13.24 11.43 -3.56
CA VAL A 91 -13.73 11.89 -4.87
C VAL A 91 -13.52 10.81 -5.94
N ILE A 92 -12.35 10.16 -5.93
CA ILE A 92 -12.04 9.04 -6.81
C ILE A 92 -12.97 7.86 -6.52
N ALA A 93 -13.17 7.52 -5.24
CA ALA A 93 -14.03 6.43 -4.81
C ALA A 93 -15.51 6.63 -5.19
N ALA A 94 -15.99 7.87 -5.14
CA ALA A 94 -17.38 8.23 -5.43
C ALA A 94 -17.65 8.57 -6.91
N SER A 95 -16.66 8.40 -7.79
CA SER A 95 -16.79 8.77 -9.20
C SER A 95 -17.71 7.83 -9.98
N ASP A 96 -18.67 8.40 -10.73
CA ASP A 96 -19.66 7.65 -11.55
C ASP A 96 -19.07 7.04 -12.85
N GLY A 97 -17.74 6.94 -12.98
CA GLY A 97 -17.09 6.34 -14.14
C GLY A 97 -15.59 6.65 -14.23
N LEU A 98 -14.91 5.94 -15.14
CA LEU A 98 -13.45 6.02 -15.28
C LEU A 98 -12.96 7.43 -15.64
N ARG A 99 -13.71 8.18 -16.45
CA ARG A 99 -13.31 9.53 -16.88
C ARG A 99 -13.24 10.52 -15.70
N SER A 100 -14.28 10.62 -14.88
CA SER A 100 -14.29 11.52 -13.74
C SER A 100 -13.24 11.12 -12.69
N ALA A 101 -13.07 9.81 -12.48
CA ALA A 101 -12.04 9.31 -11.58
C ALA A 101 -10.62 9.63 -12.09
N ALA A 102 -10.37 9.49 -13.39
CA ALA A 102 -9.10 9.86 -14.02
C ALA A 102 -8.83 11.37 -13.99
N GLU A 103 -9.86 12.20 -14.14
CA GLU A 103 -9.73 13.66 -13.99
C GLU A 103 -9.36 14.07 -12.56
N ALA A 104 -10.00 13.46 -11.56
CA ALA A 104 -9.67 13.67 -10.15
C ALA A 104 -8.24 13.19 -9.82
N PHE A 105 -7.85 12.01 -10.30
CA PHE A 105 -6.49 11.50 -10.16
C PHE A 105 -5.46 12.42 -10.84
N ALA A 106 -5.72 12.88 -12.07
CA ALA A 106 -4.81 13.79 -12.77
C ALA A 106 -4.68 15.14 -12.05
N ALA A 107 -5.73 15.63 -11.38
CA ALA A 107 -5.67 16.82 -10.54
C ALA A 107 -4.78 16.60 -9.32
N LEU A 108 -4.91 15.46 -8.63
CA LEU A 108 -4.05 15.07 -7.51
C LEU A 108 -2.56 15.03 -7.91
N VAL A 109 -2.24 14.37 -9.03
CA VAL A 109 -0.85 14.27 -9.52
C VAL A 109 -0.26 15.65 -9.81
N ARG A 110 -1.05 16.57 -10.40
CA ARG A 110 -0.61 17.95 -10.65
C ARG A 110 -0.37 18.70 -9.35
N GLU A 111 -1.27 18.58 -8.38
CA GLU A 111 -1.15 19.27 -7.08
C GLU A 111 0.11 18.80 -6.33
N ILE A 112 0.34 17.49 -6.21
CA ILE A 112 1.54 16.94 -5.55
C ILE A 112 2.81 17.44 -6.23
N ARG A 113 2.87 17.41 -7.57
CA ARG A 113 4.04 17.89 -8.32
C ARG A 113 4.28 19.39 -8.14
N GLN A 114 3.23 20.19 -7.97
CA GLN A 114 3.34 21.63 -7.71
C GLN A 114 3.84 21.92 -6.29
N ILE A 115 3.44 21.11 -5.31
CA ILE A 115 3.90 21.21 -3.92
C ILE A 115 5.37 20.81 -3.81
N ASP A 116 5.72 19.66 -4.38
CA ASP A 116 7.05 19.08 -4.29
C ASP A 116 7.37 18.27 -5.56
N PRO A 117 8.12 18.83 -6.53
CA PRO A 117 8.49 18.12 -7.74
C PRO A 117 9.52 17.01 -7.47
N GLU A 118 10.33 17.10 -6.41
CA GLU A 118 11.35 16.10 -6.06
C GLU A 118 10.67 14.81 -5.59
N ALA A 119 9.55 14.92 -4.86
CA ALA A 119 8.76 13.78 -4.37
C ALA A 119 8.29 12.83 -5.47
N VAL A 120 8.14 13.33 -6.71
CA VAL A 120 7.68 12.55 -7.88
C VAL A 120 8.70 12.51 -9.02
N ALA A 121 9.95 12.93 -8.76
CA ALA A 121 11.01 12.95 -9.77
C ALA A 121 11.49 11.54 -10.13
N ASP A 122 11.58 10.64 -9.14
CA ASP A 122 11.93 9.23 -9.32
C ASP A 122 10.67 8.37 -9.19
N ARG A 123 10.56 7.32 -10.01
CA ARG A 123 9.42 6.38 -10.02
C ARG A 123 9.36 5.51 -8.75
N GLU A 124 10.47 5.36 -8.04
CA GLU A 124 10.57 4.62 -6.79
C GLU A 124 10.43 5.47 -5.53
N ASN A 125 10.28 6.80 -5.67
CA ASN A 125 9.93 7.64 -4.54
C ASN A 125 8.57 7.24 -3.95
N TRP A 126 8.39 7.53 -2.66
CA TRP A 126 7.20 7.12 -1.92
C TRP A 126 5.91 7.62 -2.57
N TRP A 127 5.85 8.89 -2.97
CA TRP A 127 4.68 9.46 -3.65
C TRP A 127 4.44 8.87 -5.04
N SER A 128 5.49 8.57 -5.79
CA SER A 128 5.36 7.89 -7.09
C SER A 128 4.71 6.52 -6.93
N ARG A 129 5.11 5.77 -5.89
CA ARG A 129 4.51 4.48 -5.56
C ARG A 129 3.05 4.61 -5.09
N VAL A 130 2.74 5.56 -4.21
CA VAL A 130 1.35 5.85 -3.80
C VAL A 130 0.46 6.19 -5.01
N LEU A 131 0.95 7.03 -5.91
CA LEU A 131 0.21 7.42 -7.11
C LEU A 131 0.04 6.25 -8.09
N ASP A 132 1.03 5.38 -8.24
CA ASP A 132 0.91 4.15 -9.01
C ASP A 132 -0.16 3.24 -8.44
N ASP A 133 -0.18 3.04 -7.12
CA ASP A 133 -1.19 2.22 -6.45
C ASP A 133 -2.63 2.73 -6.70
N VAL A 134 -2.86 4.03 -6.50
CA VAL A 134 -4.16 4.66 -6.81
C VAL A 134 -4.52 4.51 -8.29
N ARG A 135 -3.54 4.66 -9.20
CA ARG A 135 -3.75 4.49 -10.64
C ARG A 135 -4.10 3.05 -11.02
N HIS A 136 -3.45 2.05 -10.45
CA HIS A 136 -3.67 0.64 -10.79
C HIS A 136 -5.05 0.18 -10.36
N THR A 137 -5.48 0.55 -9.14
CA THR A 137 -6.83 0.25 -8.65
C THR A 137 -7.95 0.97 -9.43
N LEU A 138 -7.60 2.07 -10.11
CA LEU A 138 -8.49 2.81 -11.00
C LEU A 138 -8.63 2.18 -12.40
N ASN A 139 -7.50 1.80 -13.01
CA ASN A 139 -7.43 1.55 -14.45
C ASN A 139 -7.88 0.15 -14.87
N PHE A 140 -7.58 -0.87 -14.05
CA PHE A 140 -7.88 -2.25 -14.42
C PHE A 140 -8.31 -3.08 -13.21
N PRO A 141 -9.47 -3.76 -13.27
CA PRO A 141 -9.91 -4.59 -12.17
C PRO A 141 -9.17 -5.93 -12.17
N PHE A 142 -8.49 -6.26 -11.07
CA PHE A 142 -7.83 -7.53 -10.83
C PHE A 142 -8.40 -8.21 -9.58
N SER A 143 -8.37 -9.53 -9.55
CA SER A 143 -9.06 -10.34 -8.56
C SER A 143 -8.14 -11.21 -7.71
N SER A 144 -8.63 -11.59 -6.55
CA SER A 144 -8.03 -12.61 -5.68
C SER A 144 -9.11 -13.60 -5.23
N ALA A 145 -8.67 -14.81 -4.89
CA ALA A 145 -9.51 -15.88 -4.37
C ALA A 145 -8.85 -16.52 -3.16
N PHE A 146 -9.58 -16.64 -2.05
CA PHE A 146 -9.12 -17.34 -0.86
C PHE A 146 -9.92 -18.63 -0.70
N GLU A 147 -9.21 -19.72 -0.45
CA GLU A 147 -9.77 -21.02 -0.11
C GLU A 147 -9.61 -21.24 1.40
N TYR A 148 -10.70 -21.52 2.10
CA TYR A 148 -10.70 -21.75 3.55
C TYR A 148 -11.66 -22.87 3.96
N VAL A 149 -11.43 -23.44 5.14
CA VAL A 149 -12.29 -24.48 5.72
C VAL A 149 -13.29 -23.82 6.67
N GLY A 150 -14.58 -23.94 6.37
CA GLY A 150 -15.66 -23.44 7.23
C GLY A 150 -15.79 -24.21 8.55
N GLU A 151 -16.63 -23.71 9.45
CA GLU A 151 -16.89 -24.38 10.75
C GLU A 151 -17.48 -25.78 10.59
N ASP A 152 -18.21 -26.01 9.50
CA ASP A 152 -18.77 -27.31 9.10
C ASP A 152 -17.72 -28.28 8.53
N GLY A 153 -16.46 -27.85 8.43
CA GLY A 153 -15.36 -28.60 7.82
C GLY A 153 -15.39 -28.59 6.29
N VAL A 154 -16.29 -27.83 5.66
CA VAL A 154 -16.42 -27.77 4.20
C VAL A 154 -15.47 -26.71 3.64
N LEU A 155 -14.81 -27.06 2.53
CA LEU A 155 -13.96 -26.15 1.79
C LEU A 155 -14.82 -25.10 1.07
N GLN A 156 -14.50 -23.83 1.26
CA GLN A 156 -15.17 -22.70 0.63
C GLN A 156 -14.16 -21.82 -0.11
N ILE A 157 -14.62 -21.22 -1.21
CA ILE A 157 -13.83 -20.26 -2.00
C ILE A 157 -14.59 -18.94 -2.02
N VAL A 158 -13.88 -17.87 -1.68
CA VAL A 158 -14.39 -16.49 -1.75
C VAL A 158 -13.51 -15.66 -2.66
N THR A 159 -14.13 -14.77 -3.44
CA THR A 159 -13.42 -13.89 -4.36
C THR A 159 -13.72 -12.41 -4.09
N ALA A 160 -12.76 -11.56 -4.42
CA ALA A 160 -12.91 -10.11 -4.45
C ALA A 160 -12.15 -9.54 -5.66
N ARG A 161 -12.48 -8.30 -6.00
CA ARG A 161 -11.88 -7.58 -7.13
C ARG A 161 -11.59 -6.15 -6.74
N THR A 162 -10.52 -5.57 -7.29
CA THR A 162 -10.27 -4.13 -7.16
C THR A 162 -11.39 -3.30 -7.76
N GLY A 163 -11.42 -2.04 -7.34
CA GLY A 163 -12.18 -0.98 -7.97
C GLY A 163 -11.75 0.39 -7.43
N PRO A 164 -12.20 1.48 -8.06
CA PRO A 164 -11.85 2.83 -7.65
C PRO A 164 -12.11 3.08 -6.17
N GLY A 165 -11.06 3.49 -5.44
CA GLY A 165 -11.14 3.81 -4.01
C GLY A 165 -11.44 2.63 -3.09
N ARG A 166 -11.36 1.38 -3.58
CA ARG A 166 -11.46 0.17 -2.76
C ARG A 166 -10.06 -0.31 -2.34
N LEU A 167 -10.00 -1.01 -1.22
CA LEU A 167 -8.80 -1.75 -0.81
C LEU A 167 -8.43 -2.82 -1.84
N HIS A 168 -7.21 -3.33 -1.77
CA HIS A 168 -6.77 -4.45 -2.60
C HIS A 168 -7.65 -5.70 -2.35
N PRO A 169 -7.89 -6.55 -3.36
CA PRO A 169 -8.81 -7.68 -3.26
C PRO A 169 -8.43 -8.63 -2.13
N GLU A 170 -7.14 -8.80 -1.86
CA GLU A 170 -6.65 -9.60 -0.76
C GLU A 170 -7.02 -9.03 0.61
N GLU A 171 -6.88 -7.70 0.79
CA GLU A 171 -7.27 -7.02 2.02
C GLU A 171 -8.80 -7.08 2.21
N GLN A 172 -9.57 -6.89 1.13
CA GLN A 172 -11.03 -7.03 1.15
C GLN A 172 -11.45 -8.44 1.58
N LEU A 173 -10.80 -9.47 1.05
CA LEU A 173 -11.09 -10.86 1.40
C LEU A 173 -10.73 -11.16 2.85
N TRP A 174 -9.52 -10.80 3.28
CA TRP A 174 -9.09 -11.07 4.64
C TRP A 174 -9.94 -10.32 5.67
N GLN A 175 -10.27 -9.05 5.41
CA GLN A 175 -11.15 -8.27 6.27
C GLN A 175 -12.54 -8.92 6.38
N ARG A 176 -13.10 -9.42 5.26
CA ARG A 176 -14.39 -10.11 5.25
C ARG A 176 -14.35 -11.41 6.06
N LEU A 177 -13.33 -12.24 5.86
CA LEU A 177 -13.20 -13.54 6.52
C LEU A 177 -12.95 -13.38 8.03
N SER A 178 -12.00 -12.52 8.41
CA SER A 178 -11.73 -12.24 9.83
C SER A 178 -12.95 -11.65 10.55
N SER A 179 -13.69 -10.75 9.90
CA SER A 179 -14.95 -10.21 10.47
C SER A 179 -16.05 -11.27 10.61
N ALA A 180 -15.97 -12.36 9.83
CA ALA A 180 -16.87 -13.51 9.92
C ALA A 180 -16.38 -14.58 10.91
N GLY A 181 -15.29 -14.33 11.65
CA GLY A 181 -14.74 -15.26 12.64
C GLY A 181 -13.88 -16.39 12.04
N VAL A 182 -13.44 -16.26 10.79
CA VAL A 182 -12.52 -17.22 10.18
C VAL A 182 -11.11 -16.97 10.71
N GLU A 183 -10.55 -17.96 11.38
CA GLU A 183 -9.19 -17.91 11.91
C GLU A 183 -8.15 -18.09 10.78
N PRO A 184 -6.94 -17.49 10.90
CA PRO A 184 -5.91 -17.58 9.88
C PRO A 184 -5.56 -19.01 9.43
N GLU A 185 -5.56 -19.96 10.37
CA GLU A 185 -5.23 -21.38 10.14
C GLU A 185 -6.28 -22.12 9.30
N GLN A 186 -7.48 -21.55 9.19
CA GLN A 186 -8.55 -22.10 8.35
C GLN A 186 -8.32 -21.80 6.88
N VAL A 187 -7.55 -20.76 6.54
CA VAL A 187 -7.21 -20.42 5.16
C VAL A 187 -6.13 -21.35 4.65
N ARG A 188 -6.40 -22.03 3.54
CA ARG A 188 -5.51 -23.03 2.95
C ARG A 188 -4.75 -22.49 1.76
N ARG A 189 -5.40 -21.68 0.92
CA ARG A 189 -4.79 -21.16 -0.32
C ARG A 189 -5.21 -19.73 -0.55
N VAL A 190 -4.25 -18.93 -0.99
CA VAL A 190 -4.43 -17.55 -1.44
C VAL A 190 -3.95 -17.49 -2.89
N TYR A 191 -4.90 -17.25 -3.79
CA TYR A 191 -4.61 -17.00 -5.20
C TYR A 191 -4.85 -15.53 -5.49
N CYS A 192 -3.93 -14.90 -6.22
CA CYS A 192 -4.06 -13.54 -6.71
C CYS A 192 -3.79 -13.50 -8.21
N GLU A 193 -4.62 -12.83 -9.01
CA GLU A 193 -4.33 -12.67 -10.44
C GLU A 193 -2.98 -11.96 -10.62
N LEU A 194 -2.81 -10.85 -9.91
CA LEU A 194 -1.57 -10.08 -9.84
C LEU A 194 -0.85 -10.38 -8.52
N GLU A 195 0.48 -10.52 -8.56
CA GLU A 195 1.30 -10.76 -7.37
C GLU A 195 1.00 -9.72 -6.26
N PRO A 196 0.81 -10.16 -5.00
CA PRO A 196 0.53 -9.26 -3.89
C PRO A 196 1.57 -8.15 -3.74
N CYS A 197 1.09 -6.91 -3.62
CA CYS A 197 1.94 -5.73 -3.74
C CYS A 197 2.97 -5.56 -2.60
N MET A 198 4.02 -4.77 -2.86
CA MET A 198 4.95 -4.18 -1.89
C MET A 198 4.87 -2.63 -1.90
N MET A 199 3.65 -2.12 -1.94
CA MET A 199 3.37 -0.68 -2.08
C MET A 199 3.04 -0.03 -0.73
N PRO A 200 3.40 1.25 -0.52
CA PRO A 200 3.03 2.00 0.69
C PRO A 200 1.56 1.86 1.07
N GLY A 201 1.30 1.68 2.38
CA GLY A 201 -0.04 1.53 2.94
C GLY A 201 -0.64 0.12 2.88
N HIS A 202 -0.26 -0.66 1.87
CA HIS A 202 -0.86 -1.97 1.61
C HIS A 202 0.06 -3.11 2.03
N TYR A 203 1.23 -3.23 1.39
CA TYR A 203 2.21 -4.29 1.64
C TYR A 203 1.58 -5.69 1.71
N CYS A 204 0.68 -5.98 0.76
CA CYS A 204 -0.14 -7.19 0.75
C CYS A 204 0.70 -8.47 0.84
N SER A 205 1.83 -8.55 0.12
CA SER A 205 2.74 -9.70 0.18
C SER A 205 3.21 -9.99 1.60
N VAL A 206 3.83 -9.01 2.27
CA VAL A 206 4.37 -9.19 3.62
C VAL A 206 3.26 -9.35 4.66
N ARG A 207 2.20 -8.54 4.60
CA ARG A 207 1.15 -8.53 5.61
C ARG A 207 0.34 -9.83 5.57
N LEU A 208 -0.10 -10.25 4.39
CA LEU A 208 -0.88 -11.48 4.26
C LEU A 208 -0.05 -12.71 4.59
N GLN A 209 1.20 -12.79 4.13
CA GLN A 209 2.06 -13.92 4.47
C GLN A 209 2.36 -13.98 5.97
N GLY A 210 2.46 -12.82 6.63
CA GLY A 210 2.62 -12.75 8.09
C GLY A 210 1.40 -13.26 8.85
N VAL A 211 0.18 -12.97 8.37
CA VAL A 211 -1.07 -13.39 9.01
C VAL A 211 -1.45 -14.82 8.63
N LEU A 212 -1.42 -15.15 7.35
CA LEU A 212 -1.83 -16.42 6.76
C LEU A 212 -0.62 -17.32 6.51
N ALA A 213 0.24 -17.47 7.52
CA ALA A 213 1.54 -18.13 7.39
C ALA A 213 1.47 -19.60 6.95
N HIS A 214 0.29 -20.24 7.09
CA HIS A 214 0.05 -21.63 6.71
C HIS A 214 -0.60 -21.80 5.34
N ALA A 215 -1.03 -20.70 4.69
CA ALA A 215 -1.68 -20.75 3.40
C ALA A 215 -0.65 -20.87 2.25
N GLU A 216 -1.01 -21.62 1.21
CA GLU A 216 -0.25 -21.63 -0.05
C GLU A 216 -0.56 -20.36 -0.85
N PHE A 217 0.47 -19.57 -1.18
CA PHE A 217 0.34 -18.37 -2.00
C PHE A 217 0.71 -18.65 -3.45
N THR A 218 -0.18 -18.28 -4.37
CA THR A 218 0.03 -18.41 -5.82
C THR A 218 -0.43 -17.15 -6.53
N HIS A 219 0.18 -16.85 -7.68
CA HIS A 219 -0.25 -15.77 -8.56
C HIS A 219 -0.09 -16.12 -10.04
N SER A 220 -0.80 -15.40 -10.91
CA SER A 220 -0.71 -15.59 -12.37
C SER A 220 0.26 -14.64 -13.05
N PHE A 221 0.29 -13.37 -12.63
CA PHE A 221 1.15 -12.33 -13.22
C PHE A 221 2.04 -11.74 -12.13
N GLY A 222 3.30 -11.45 -12.48
CA GLY A 222 4.22 -10.76 -11.59
C GLY A 222 3.78 -9.31 -11.36
N TYR A 223 4.16 -8.74 -10.24
CA TYR A 223 4.05 -7.29 -9.99
C TYR A 223 5.44 -6.72 -9.65
N GLY A 224 6.23 -7.51 -8.92
CA GLY A 224 7.62 -7.22 -8.64
C GLY A 224 7.86 -5.97 -7.80
N GLY A 225 9.14 -5.59 -7.70
CA GLY A 225 9.62 -4.54 -6.80
C GLY A 225 9.92 -3.20 -7.45
N THR A 226 9.91 -3.10 -8.78
CA THR A 226 10.29 -1.89 -9.54
C THR A 226 9.11 -1.35 -10.36
N ALA A 227 9.14 -0.08 -10.72
CA ALA A 227 8.09 0.53 -11.54
C ALA A 227 7.93 -0.19 -12.88
N GLU A 228 9.06 -0.57 -13.49
CA GLU A 228 9.09 -1.34 -14.72
C GLU A 228 8.39 -2.69 -14.55
N SER A 229 8.74 -3.48 -13.53
CA SER A 229 8.09 -4.78 -13.30
C SER A 229 6.59 -4.65 -13.00
N ARG A 230 6.19 -3.57 -12.31
CA ARG A 230 4.78 -3.29 -11.99
C ARG A 230 3.97 -2.97 -13.24
N ASP A 231 4.52 -2.12 -14.11
CA ASP A 231 3.88 -1.75 -15.38
C ASP A 231 3.82 -2.98 -16.32
N GLU A 232 4.89 -3.77 -16.43
CA GLU A 232 4.91 -5.04 -17.20
C GLU A 232 3.84 -6.02 -16.72
N GLY A 233 3.74 -6.25 -15.42
CA GLY A 233 2.76 -7.16 -14.82
C GLY A 233 1.30 -6.76 -15.10
N ILE A 234 1.02 -5.46 -15.01
CA ILE A 234 -0.31 -4.91 -15.34
C ILE A 234 -0.59 -5.05 -16.84
N GLU A 235 0.39 -4.80 -17.71
CA GLU A 235 0.24 -4.96 -19.16
C GLU A 235 -0.05 -6.42 -19.54
N GLU A 236 0.67 -7.39 -18.96
CA GLU A 236 0.45 -8.82 -19.17
C GLU A 236 -0.96 -9.24 -18.74
N LEU A 237 -1.39 -8.80 -17.55
CA LEU A 237 -2.73 -9.06 -17.04
C LEU A 237 -3.82 -8.50 -17.97
N ILE A 238 -3.68 -7.26 -18.43
CA ILE A 238 -4.61 -6.63 -19.38
C ILE A 238 -4.66 -7.42 -20.68
N ALA A 239 -3.50 -7.81 -21.21
CA ALA A 239 -3.40 -8.57 -22.45
C ALA A 239 -4.09 -9.94 -22.31
N HIS A 240 -3.92 -10.61 -21.17
CA HIS A 240 -4.56 -11.89 -20.88
C HIS A 240 -6.10 -11.75 -20.81
N ALA A 241 -6.60 -10.79 -20.04
CA ALA A 241 -8.04 -10.57 -19.91
C ALA A 241 -8.69 -10.20 -21.25
N ALA A 242 -8.00 -9.45 -22.10
CA ALA A 242 -8.46 -9.14 -23.45
C ALA A 242 -8.52 -10.38 -24.36
N GLN A 243 -7.65 -11.37 -24.16
CA GLN A 243 -7.70 -12.64 -24.88
C GLN A 243 -8.84 -13.53 -24.37
N GLU A 244 -9.06 -13.60 -23.06
CA GLU A 244 -10.16 -14.36 -22.48
C GLU A 244 -11.53 -13.82 -22.90
N ALA A 245 -11.70 -12.50 -22.94
CA ALA A 245 -12.95 -11.87 -23.41
C ALA A 245 -13.29 -12.13 -24.89
N ARG A 246 -12.32 -12.63 -25.68
CA ARG A 246 -12.50 -13.00 -27.10
C ARG A 246 -12.82 -14.48 -27.29
N ARG A 247 -12.70 -15.31 -26.25
CA ARG A 247 -13.01 -16.74 -26.28
C ARG A 247 -14.48 -16.98 -25.92
#